data_AF-A0A7W0RKW5-F1
#
_entry.id   AF-A0A7W0RKW5-F1
#
_cell.length_a   1.000
_cell.length_b   1.000
_cell.length_c   1.000
_cell.angle_alpha   90.00
_cell.angle_beta   90.00
_cell.angle_gamma   90.00
#
_symmetry.space_group_name_H-M   'P 1'
#
loop_
_entity.id
_entity.type
_entity.pdbx_description
1 polymer ?
#
loop_
_entity_poly.entity_id
_entity_poly.type
_entity_poly.pdbx_seq_one_letter_code
_entity_poly.pdbx_strand_id
1 'polypeptide(L)' 'MYVPAHFAADDESVRDLLTNHGAADLVTATPEGLLATFLPFVYEPETGEHGALLGHLAR' A
#
# COMPACT_ATOMS: atom_id res chain seq x y z
N MET A 1 16.18 -2.92 -3.95
CA MET A 1 16.64 -3.86 -2.91
C MET A 1 16.44 -5.27 -3.47
N TYR A 2 17.38 -6.19 -3.29
CA TYR A 2 17.20 -7.58 -3.72
C TYR A 2 16.19 -8.29 -2.81
N VAL A 3 15.22 -8.98 -3.41
CA VAL A 3 14.27 -9.85 -2.69
C VAL A 3 14.61 -11.29 -3.08
N PRO A 4 15.10 -12.14 -2.15
CA PRO A 4 15.33 -13.54 -2.45
C PRO A 4 14.03 -14.24 -2.88
N ALA A 5 14.12 -15.20 -3.80
CA ALA A 5 12.95 -15.86 -4.40
C ALA A 5 11.98 -16.45 -3.35
N HIS A 6 12.51 -16.96 -2.24
CA HIS A 6 11.72 -17.50 -1.13
C HIS A 6 10.85 -16.46 -0.41
N PHE A 7 11.17 -15.17 -0.54
CA PHE A 7 10.43 -14.06 0.05
C PHE A 7 9.61 -13.27 -0.97
N ALA A 8 9.69 -13.62 -2.26
CA ALA A 8 8.89 -12.95 -3.28
C ALA A 8 7.41 -13.34 -3.07
N ALA A 9 6.56 -12.36 -2.81
CA ALA A 9 5.12 -12.58 -2.85
C ALA A 9 4.68 -12.79 -4.30
N ASP A 10 3.83 -13.78 -4.53
CA ASP A 10 3.15 -13.93 -5.82
C ASP A 10 1.97 -12.95 -5.95
N ASP A 11 1.48 -12.79 -7.17
CA ASP A 11 0.42 -11.82 -7.49
C ASP A 11 -0.89 -12.11 -6.74
N GLU A 12 -1.16 -13.37 -6.39
CA GLU A 12 -2.32 -13.75 -5.59
C GLU A 12 -2.18 -13.26 -4.15
N SER A 13 -1.04 -13.52 -3.51
CA SER A 13 -0.72 -13.05 -2.17
C SER A 13 -0.75 -11.53 -2.07
N VAL A 14 -0.26 -10.82 -3.10
CA VAL A 14 -0.32 -9.36 -3.15
C VAL A 14 -1.77 -8.88 -3.23
N ARG A 15 -2.60 -9.46 -4.12
CA ARG A 15 -4.02 -9.09 -4.23
C ARG A 15 -4.80 -9.36 -2.95
N ASP A 16 -4.53 -10.48 -2.27
CA ASP A 16 -5.15 -10.83 -1.00
C ASP A 16 -4.77 -9.84 0.10
N LEU A 17 -3.50 -9.44 0.16
CA LEU A 17 -3.04 -8.41 1.11
C LEU A 17 -3.76 -7.08 0.88
N LEU A 18 -3.79 -6.59 -0.37
CA LEU A 18 -4.42 -5.31 -0.71
C LEU A 18 -5.93 -5.34 -0.42
N THR A 19 -6.59 -6.47 -0.66
CA THR A 19 -8.04 -6.61 -0.48
C THR A 19 -8.44 -6.68 1.00
N ASN A 20 -7.64 -7.32 1.86
CA ASN A 20 -8.07 -7.70 3.20
C ASN A 20 -7.41 -6.92 4.35
N HIS A 21 -6.33 -6.15 4.12
CA HIS A 21 -5.59 -5.50 5.21
C HIS A 21 -6.27 -4.23 5.74
N GLY A 22 -6.83 -3.40 4.84
CA GLY A 22 -7.69 -2.25 5.19
C GLY A 22 -7.01 -1.05 5.85
N ALA A 23 -5.73 -1.11 6.21
CA ALA A 23 -4.94 0.01 6.71
C ALA A 23 -3.44 -0.20 6.48
N ALA A 24 -2.66 0.87 6.33
CA ALA A 24 -1.20 0.81 6.21
C ALA A 24 -0.56 2.13 6.64
N ASP A 25 0.77 2.12 6.78
CA ASP A 25 1.55 3.34 6.91
C ASP A 25 1.76 3.99 5.54
N LEU A 26 1.16 5.16 5.33
CA LEU A 26 1.52 6.04 4.23
C LEU A 26 2.79 6.80 4.60
N VAL A 27 3.90 6.42 3.98
CA VAL A 27 5.20 7.05 4.19
C VAL A 27 5.41 8.16 3.17
N THR A 28 5.58 9.40 3.64
CA THR A 28 5.85 10.58 2.82
C THR A 28 7.18 11.22 3.20
N ALA A 29 7.88 11.80 2.22
CA ALA A 29 9.11 12.54 2.46
C ALA A 29 8.81 14.04 2.66
N THR A 30 9.29 14.61 3.78
CA THR A 30 9.20 16.03 4.12
C THR A 30 10.61 16.63 4.28
N PRO A 31 10.75 17.98 4.36
CA PRO A 31 12.04 18.61 4.67
C PRO A 31 12.66 18.17 6.00
N GLU A 32 11.84 17.73 6.96
CA GLU A 32 12.25 17.28 8.30
C GLU A 32 12.55 15.78 8.36
N GLY A 33 12.24 15.02 7.30
CA GLY A 33 12.50 13.58 7.22
C GLY A 33 11.31 12.79 6.68
N LEU A 34 11.32 11.48 6.93
CA LEU A 34 10.20 10.61 6.57
C LEU A 34 9.12 10.69 7.65
N LEU A 35 7.86 10.87 7.21
CA LEU A 35 6.69 10.77 8.07
C LEU A 35 5.88 9.54 7.67
N ALA A 36 5.67 8.64 8.64
CA ALA A 36 4.78 7.49 8.50
C ALA A 36 3.43 7.80 9.17
N THR A 37 2.36 7.81 8.37
CA THR A 37 0.99 8.03 8.86
C THR A 37 0.19 6.75 8.71
N PHE A 38 -0.16 6.11 9.83
CA PHE A 38 -1.06 4.97 9.84
C PHE A 38 -2.47 5.42 9.46
N LEU A 39 -3.01 4.89 8.36
CA LEU A 39 -4.34 5.26 7.87
C LEU A 39 -5.11 4.09 7.27
N PRO A 40 -6.46 4.09 7.37
CA PRO A 40 -7.29 3.13 6.66
C PRO A 40 -7.35 3.44 5.16
N PHE A 41 -7.48 2.40 4.35
CA PHE A 41 -7.68 2.52 2.90
C PHE A 41 -8.62 1.42 2.37
N VAL A 42 -9.12 1.63 1.15
CA VAL A 42 -9.84 0.63 0.35
C VAL A 42 -9.05 0.37 -0.93
N TYR A 43 -8.89 -0.90 -1.31
CA TYR A 43 -8.36 -1.28 -2.62
C TYR A 43 -9.48 -1.35 -3.65
N GLU A 44 -9.32 -0.65 -4.78
CA GLU A 44 -10.24 -0.63 -5.91
C GLU A 44 -9.53 -1.20 -7.16
N PRO A 45 -9.72 -2.49 -7.49
CA PRO A 45 -8.92 -3.20 -8.51
C PRO A 45 -9.18 -2.72 -9.94
N GLU A 46 -10.37 -2.18 -10.22
CA GLU A 46 -10.79 -1.77 -11.57
C GLU A 46 -10.27 -0.36 -11.96
N THR A 47 -9.63 0.35 -11.04
CA THR A 47 -9.17 1.73 -11.27
C THR A 47 -7.75 1.76 -11.82
N GLY A 48 -7.61 2.03 -13.11
CA GLY A 48 -6.31 2.07 -13.81
C GLY A 48 -5.72 0.68 -14.06
N GLU A 49 -4.47 0.61 -14.52
CA GLU A 49 -3.83 -0.65 -14.92
C GLU A 49 -3.54 -1.60 -13.73
N HIS A 50 -3.41 -1.07 -12.51
CA HIS A 50 -2.99 -1.82 -11.33
C HIS A 50 -3.97 -1.73 -10.14
N GLY A 51 -5.12 -1.08 -10.33
CA GLY A 51 -6.02 -0.69 -9.25
C GLY A 51 -5.51 0.54 -8.48
N ALA A 52 -6.32 0.99 -7.52
CA ALA A 52 -6.03 2.15 -6.69
C ALA A 52 -6.21 1.86 -5.19
N LEU A 53 -5.40 2.53 -4.36
CA LEU A 53 -5.60 2.57 -2.90
C LEU A 53 -6.24 3.91 -2.55
N LEU A 54 -7.48 3.86 -2.08
CA LEU A 54 -8.27 5.03 -1.72
C LEU A 54 -8.23 5.23 -0.21
N GLY A 55 -7.61 6.32 0.24
CA GLY A 55 -7.58 6.74 1.64
C GLY A 55 -8.24 8.11 1.82
N HIS A 56 -8.76 8.39 3.01
CA HIS A 56 -9.24 9.72 3.38
C HIS A 56 -8.31 10.34 4.42
N LEU A 57 -7.82 11.55 4.13
CA LEU A 57 -6.89 12.26 5.01
C LEU A 57 -7.30 13.74 5.06
N ALA A 58 -7.38 14.29 6.26
CA ALA A 58 -7.46 15.73 6.47
C ALA A 58 -6.04 16.30 6.51
N ARG A 59 -5.80 17.41 5.82
CA ARG A 59 -4.54 18.15 5.86
C ARG A 59 -4.76 19.54 6.43
#